data_AF-A0A830D680-F1
#
_entry.id   AF-A0A830D680-F1
#
_cell.length_a   1.000
_cell.length_b   1.000
_cell.length_c   1.000
_cell.angle_alpha   90.00
_cell.angle_beta   90.00
_cell.angle_gamma   90.00
#
_symmetry.space_group_name_H-M   'P 1'
#
loop_
_entity.id
_entity.type
_entity.pdbx_description
1 polymer ?
#
loop_
_entity_poly.entity_id
_entity_poly.type
_entity_poly.pdbx_seq_one_letter_code
_entity_poly.pdbx_strand_id
1 'polypeptide(L)'
;MADEYEGNVESTREDYSVEPGETRRPFRALLDVGLLKTITGNRVLGALKGALDNGLDIPHSEKRFAGFNKDSKQLDAEVHRKYIYGGHVAAYMNTLIEDEPEKYQTVFSQYIKKGIEADNIS
;
A
#
# COMPACT_ATOMS: atom_id res chain seq x y z
N MET A 1 -6.85 -5.60 -23.60
CA MET A 1 -5.83 -5.76 -22.54
C MET A 1 -6.26 -4.98 -21.30
N ALA A 2 -6.32 -3.64 -21.35
CA ALA A 2 -6.84 -2.85 -20.23
C ALA A 2 -8.31 -3.19 -19.94
N ASP A 3 -9.14 -3.29 -20.99
CA ASP A 3 -10.57 -3.61 -20.86
C ASP A 3 -10.86 -5.08 -20.48
N GLU A 4 -9.86 -5.96 -20.52
CA GLU A 4 -10.00 -7.40 -20.21
C GLU A 4 -9.48 -7.74 -18.81
N TYR A 5 -8.62 -6.88 -18.24
CA TYR A 5 -7.98 -7.06 -16.94
C TYR A 5 -8.02 -5.74 -16.17
N GLU A 6 -9.21 -5.33 -15.73
CA GLU A 6 -9.41 -4.11 -14.94
C GLU A 6 -8.87 -4.23 -13.50
N GLY A 7 -8.57 -5.46 -13.05
CA GLY A 7 -8.02 -5.74 -11.73
C GLY A 7 -9.09 -5.74 -10.64
N ASN A 8 -8.70 -5.40 -9.41
CA ASN A 8 -9.56 -5.39 -8.23
C ASN A 8 -10.28 -4.04 -8.09
N VAL A 9 -11.38 -3.86 -8.83
CA VAL A 9 -12.15 -2.60 -8.91
C VAL A 9 -12.71 -2.15 -7.54
N GLU A 10 -13.16 -3.08 -6.71
CA GLU A 10 -13.64 -2.78 -5.36
C GLU A 10 -12.49 -2.64 -4.36
N SER A 11 -11.27 -3.02 -4.76
CA SER A 11 -10.06 -2.98 -3.93
C SER A 11 -10.34 -3.62 -2.56
N THR A 12 -10.85 -4.85 -2.58
CA THR A 12 -11.01 -5.68 -1.37
C THR A 12 -9.67 -5.85 -0.63
N ARG A 13 -8.54 -5.57 -1.29
CA ARG A 13 -7.19 -5.32 -0.75
C ARG A 13 -6.59 -6.48 0.06
N GLU A 14 -7.23 -7.63 -0.04
CA GLU A 14 -6.65 -8.96 0.17
C GLU A 14 -5.61 -9.28 -0.91
N ASP A 15 -4.86 -10.37 -0.73
CA ASP A 15 -3.94 -10.87 -1.76
C ASP A 15 -4.70 -11.06 -3.08
N TYR A 16 -4.23 -10.42 -4.15
CA TYR A 16 -4.93 -10.44 -5.44
C TYR A 16 -3.95 -10.93 -6.51
N SER A 17 -4.34 -12.02 -7.16
CA SER A 17 -3.69 -12.53 -8.35
C SER A 17 -4.71 -12.54 -9.47
N VAL A 18 -4.32 -11.99 -10.61
CA VAL A 18 -5.17 -11.97 -11.80
C VAL A 18 -5.21 -13.37 -12.42
N GLU A 19 -6.41 -13.92 -12.60
CA GLU A 19 -6.61 -15.22 -13.23
C GLU A 19 -6.59 -15.10 -14.77
N PRO A 20 -6.13 -16.13 -15.51
CA PRO A 20 -6.10 -16.08 -16.96
C PRO A 20 -7.51 -16.16 -17.56
N GLY A 21 -7.86 -15.15 -18.36
CA GLY A 21 -9.07 -15.14 -19.20
C GLY A 21 -9.01 -16.09 -20.39
N GLU A 22 -10.14 -16.25 -21.07
CA GLU A 22 -10.31 -17.23 -22.15
C GLU A 22 -9.55 -16.87 -23.43
N THR A 23 -9.34 -15.58 -23.72
CA THR A 23 -8.79 -15.14 -25.01
C THR A 23 -7.29 -14.85 -24.94
N ARG A 24 -6.81 -14.23 -23.86
CA ARG A 24 -5.42 -13.82 -23.70
C ARG A 24 -5.04 -13.81 -22.24
N ARG A 25 -3.83 -14.28 -21.90
CA ARG A 25 -3.30 -14.27 -20.51
C ARG A 25 -2.95 -12.84 -20.01
N PRO A 26 -2.97 -12.61 -18.69
CA PRO A 26 -2.53 -11.34 -18.10
C PRO A 26 -1.05 -11.08 -18.39
N PHE A 27 -0.68 -9.80 -18.36
CA PHE A 27 0.72 -9.43 -18.56
C PHE A 27 1.54 -9.84 -17.34
N ARG A 28 2.50 -10.75 -17.56
CA ARG A 28 3.36 -11.25 -16.51
C ARG A 28 4.62 -10.40 -16.37
N ALA A 29 4.86 -9.89 -15.16
CA ALA A 29 6.05 -9.13 -14.81
C ALA A 29 6.76 -9.72 -13.58
N LEU A 30 8.01 -9.33 -13.38
CA LEU A 30 8.80 -9.67 -12.19
C LEU A 30 9.14 -8.37 -11.45
N LEU A 31 8.98 -8.38 -10.13
CA LEU A 31 9.41 -7.27 -9.29
C LEU A 31 10.93 -7.31 -9.10
N ASP A 32 11.61 -6.30 -9.59
CA ASP A 32 13.01 -6.03 -9.26
C ASP A 32 13.10 -4.93 -8.19
N VAL A 33 13.71 -5.27 -7.05
CA VAL A 33 13.92 -4.35 -5.91
C VAL A 33 15.29 -3.67 -5.95
N GLY A 34 16.14 -4.05 -6.91
CA GLY A 34 17.52 -3.59 -7.01
C GLY A 34 18.33 -3.89 -5.74
N LEU A 35 18.98 -2.87 -5.20
CA LEU A 35 19.82 -2.95 -3.99
C LEU A 35 19.04 -2.77 -2.68
N LEU A 36 17.72 -2.56 -2.76
CA LEU A 36 16.91 -2.31 -1.57
C LEU A 36 16.71 -3.59 -0.77
N LYS A 37 16.80 -3.48 0.56
CA LYS A 37 16.48 -4.59 1.46
C LYS A 37 14.95 -4.80 1.48
N THR A 38 14.52 -6.02 1.19
CA THR A 38 13.12 -6.45 1.24
C THR A 38 12.65 -6.69 2.67
N ILE A 39 12.38 -5.60 3.41
CA ILE A 39 11.75 -5.63 4.72
C ILE A 39 10.22 -5.60 4.60
N THR A 40 9.52 -6.13 5.61
CA THR A 40 8.06 -6.07 5.68
C THR A 40 7.59 -4.62 5.75
N GLY A 41 6.62 -4.25 4.92
CA GLY A 41 6.09 -2.88 4.85
C GLY A 41 6.95 -1.89 4.05
N ASN A 42 7.92 -2.36 3.25
CA ASN A 42 8.68 -1.49 2.34
C ASN A 42 7.74 -0.86 1.28
N ARG A 43 7.95 0.42 0.96
CA ARG A 43 7.17 1.18 -0.04
C ARG A 43 7.16 0.54 -1.43
N VAL A 44 8.24 -0.15 -1.82
CA VAL A 44 8.28 -0.90 -3.10
C VAL A 44 7.17 -1.95 -3.17
N LEU A 45 6.80 -2.53 -2.04
CA LEU A 45 5.72 -3.51 -1.96
C LEU A 45 4.33 -2.85 -2.02
N GLY A 46 4.21 -1.58 -1.65
CA GLY A 46 3.01 -0.79 -1.93
C GLY A 46 2.81 -0.57 -3.43
N ALA A 47 3.89 -0.28 -4.17
CA ALA A 47 3.85 -0.20 -5.63
C ALA A 47 3.51 -1.55 -6.28
N LEU A 48 4.08 -2.65 -5.77
CA LEU A 48 3.69 -4.01 -6.17
C LEU A 48 2.18 -4.24 -5.97
N LYS A 49 1.64 -3.90 -4.80
CA LYS A 49 0.21 -4.08 -4.53
C LYS A 49 -0.66 -3.28 -5.51
N GLY A 50 -0.29 -2.02 -5.78
CA GLY A 50 -0.96 -1.22 -6.79
C GLY A 50 -0.90 -1.84 -8.19
N ALA A 51 0.23 -2.42 -8.59
CA ALA A 51 0.36 -3.11 -9.88
C ALA A 51 -0.55 -4.36 -9.96
N LEU A 52 -0.59 -5.16 -8.89
CA LEU A 52 -1.47 -6.34 -8.79
C LEU A 52 -2.94 -5.94 -8.86
N ASP A 53 -3.35 -4.94 -8.09
CA ASP A 53 -4.73 -4.45 -8.04
C ASP A 53 -5.19 -3.87 -9.39
N ASN A 54 -4.27 -3.50 -10.29
CA ASN A 54 -4.56 -3.05 -11.66
C ASN A 54 -4.40 -4.17 -12.71
N GLY A 55 -4.39 -5.44 -12.30
CA GLY A 55 -4.45 -6.57 -13.23
C GLY A 55 -3.12 -7.05 -13.82
N LEU A 56 -1.98 -6.64 -13.25
CA LEU A 56 -0.68 -7.23 -13.59
C LEU A 56 -0.48 -8.57 -12.87
N ASP A 57 -0.02 -9.59 -13.61
CA ASP A 57 0.41 -10.86 -13.02
C ASP A 57 1.85 -10.75 -12.56
N ILE A 58 2.06 -10.56 -11.25
CA ILE A 58 3.40 -10.53 -10.65
C ILE A 58 3.45 -11.62 -9.58
N PRO A 59 4.32 -12.64 -9.71
CA PRO A 59 4.47 -13.64 -8.66
C PRO A 59 4.91 -12.99 -7.34
N HIS A 60 4.12 -13.15 -6.28
CA HIS A 60 4.34 -12.48 -5.00
C HIS A 60 3.94 -13.35 -3.80
N SER A 61 4.17 -12.82 -2.59
CA SER A 61 3.71 -13.40 -1.33
C SER A 61 3.34 -12.27 -0.37
N GLU A 62 2.21 -12.41 0.30
CA GLU A 62 1.72 -11.47 1.31
C GLU A 62 2.64 -11.28 2.54
N LYS A 63 3.62 -12.19 2.75
CA LYS A 63 4.53 -12.22 3.92
C LYS A 63 5.37 -10.97 4.12
N ARG A 64 5.40 -10.07 3.15
CA ARG A 64 6.18 -8.83 3.18
C ARG A 64 5.30 -7.58 3.14
N PHE A 65 3.99 -7.72 3.02
CA PHE A 65 3.07 -6.59 3.11
C PHE A 65 2.96 -6.06 4.55
N ALA A 66 2.71 -4.75 4.67
CA ALA A 66 2.42 -4.14 5.97
C ALA A 66 1.15 -4.77 6.56
N GLY A 67 1.15 -5.12 7.84
CA GLY A 67 0.05 -5.86 8.48
C GLY A 67 0.25 -7.37 8.55
N PHE A 68 1.28 -7.94 7.90
CA PHE A 68 1.56 -9.37 8.00
C PHE A 68 2.16 -9.72 9.37
N ASN A 69 1.48 -10.62 10.09
CA ASN A 69 1.96 -11.14 11.37
C ASN A 69 2.66 -12.50 11.16
N LYS A 70 3.91 -12.61 11.64
CA LYS A 70 4.73 -13.81 11.47
C LYS A 70 4.27 -15.00 12.30
N ASP A 71 3.64 -14.73 13.44
CA ASP A 71 3.20 -15.75 14.40
C ASP A 71 1.88 -16.37 13.95
N SER A 72 0.89 -15.53 13.60
CA SER A 72 -0.38 -16.02 13.04
C SER A 72 -0.29 -16.41 11.56
N LYS A 73 0.79 -15.99 10.86
CA LYS A 73 1.01 -16.20 9.42
C LYS A 73 -0.13 -15.66 8.56
N GLN A 74 -0.76 -14.58 8.99
CA GLN A 74 -1.90 -13.95 8.31
C GLN A 74 -1.63 -12.47 8.10
N LEU A 75 -2.14 -11.95 6.98
CA LEU A 75 -2.17 -10.54 6.68
C LEU A 75 -3.41 -9.89 7.32
N ASP A 76 -3.18 -8.88 8.15
CA ASP A 76 -4.25 -7.99 8.59
C ASP A 76 -4.54 -6.97 7.48
N ALA A 77 -5.65 -7.18 6.76
CA ALA A 77 -6.08 -6.35 5.65
C ALA A 77 -6.42 -4.91 6.08
N GLU A 78 -6.90 -4.69 7.31
CA GLU A 78 -7.23 -3.37 7.82
C GLU A 78 -5.96 -2.54 8.04
N VAL A 79 -4.95 -3.15 8.68
CA VAL A 79 -3.64 -2.53 8.84
C VAL A 79 -3.00 -2.30 7.48
N HIS A 80 -3.05 -3.28 6.57
CA HIS A 80 -2.49 -3.12 5.24
C HIS A 80 -3.09 -1.92 4.49
N ARG A 81 -4.43 -1.80 4.53
CA ARG A 81 -5.18 -0.68 3.95
C ARG A 81 -4.78 0.66 4.57
N LYS A 82 -4.64 0.74 5.89
CA LYS A 82 -4.20 1.95 6.60
C LYS A 82 -2.81 2.40 6.14
N TYR A 83 -1.93 1.47 5.76
CA TYR A 83 -0.62 1.80 5.22
C TYR A 83 -0.68 2.28 3.76
N ILE A 84 -1.56 1.71 2.94
CA ILE A 84 -1.76 2.14 1.53
C ILE A 84 -2.29 3.58 1.46
N TYR A 85 -3.32 3.91 2.23
CA TYR A 85 -3.95 5.25 2.22
C TYR A 85 -3.27 6.27 3.13
N GLY A 86 -2.08 5.97 3.67
CA GLY A 86 -1.40 6.93 4.54
C GLY A 86 -2.10 7.19 5.88
N GLY A 87 -3.08 6.38 6.29
CA GLY A 87 -3.75 6.52 7.59
C GLY A 87 -2.81 6.38 8.80
N HIS A 88 -1.66 5.73 8.64
CA HIS A 88 -0.58 5.76 9.65
C HIS A 88 0.09 7.13 9.77
N VAL A 89 0.19 7.88 8.65
CA VAL A 89 0.68 9.26 8.64
C VAL A 89 -0.35 10.18 9.29
N ALA A 90 -1.63 10.04 8.94
CA ALA A 90 -2.72 10.80 9.56
C ALA A 90 -2.78 10.58 11.09
N ALA A 91 -2.68 9.33 11.54
CA ALA A 91 -2.62 9.02 12.97
C ALA A 91 -1.43 9.70 13.67
N TYR A 92 -0.25 9.69 13.04
CA TYR A 92 0.93 10.36 13.59
C TYR A 92 0.80 11.89 13.62
N MET A 93 0.16 12.47 12.60
CA MET A 93 -0.18 13.90 12.60
C MET A 93 -1.08 14.25 13.78
N ASN A 94 -2.15 13.49 14.02
CA ASN A 94 -3.07 13.74 15.13
C ASN A 94 -2.37 13.65 16.49
N THR A 95 -1.57 12.60 16.71
CA THR A 95 -0.77 12.48 17.94
C THR A 95 0.15 13.69 18.15
N LEU A 96 0.84 14.15 17.11
CA LEU A 96 1.73 15.31 17.25
C LEU A 96 0.98 16.64 17.43
N ILE A 97 -0.22 16.78 16.87
CA ILE A 97 -1.05 17.97 17.09
C ILE A 97 -1.45 18.08 18.56
N GLU A 98 -1.79 16.95 19.19
CA GLU A 98 -2.22 16.89 20.60
C GLU A 98 -1.04 16.97 21.58
N ASP A 99 0.01 16.17 21.35
CA ASP A 99 1.10 15.98 22.33
C ASP A 99 2.29 16.93 22.13
N GLU A 100 2.66 17.24 20.88
CA GLU A 100 3.90 17.95 20.53
C GLU A 100 3.72 18.93 19.33
N PRO A 101 2.93 20.00 19.47
CA PRO A 101 2.55 20.86 18.33
C PRO A 101 3.74 21.56 17.64
N GLU A 102 4.81 21.84 18.37
CA GLU A 102 6.05 22.41 17.79
C GLU A 102 6.74 21.42 16.82
N LYS A 103 6.71 20.14 17.17
CA LYS A 103 7.25 19.06 16.34
C LYS A 103 6.36 18.79 15.13
N TYR A 104 5.05 18.89 15.29
CA TYR A 104 4.11 18.87 14.16
C TYR A 104 4.47 19.92 13.11
N GLN A 105 4.67 21.18 13.53
CA GLN A 105 5.04 22.27 12.62
C GLN A 105 6.35 22.01 11.88
N THR A 106 7.33 21.38 12.55
CA THR A 106 8.64 21.09 11.96
C THR A 106 8.57 19.93 10.96
N VAL A 107 8.01 18.79 11.39
CA VAL A 107 7.96 17.54 10.59
C VAL A 107 7.00 17.68 9.41
N PHE A 108 5.84 18.31 9.62
CA PHE A 108 4.78 18.45 8.62
C PHE A 108 4.70 19.85 8.00
N SER A 109 5.76 20.64 8.07
CA SER A 109 5.82 22.00 7.51
C SER A 109 5.32 22.11 6.05
N GLN A 110 5.64 21.13 5.21
CA GLN A 110 5.21 21.11 3.80
C GLN A 110 3.72 20.73 3.64
N TYR A 111 3.17 19.93 4.55
CA TYR A 111 1.75 19.57 4.55
C TYR A 111 0.92 20.80 4.96
N ILE A 112 1.34 21.50 6.01
CA ILE A 112 0.73 22.75 6.47
C ILE A 112 0.74 23.80 5.36
N LYS A 113 1.88 23.99 4.68
CA LYS A 113 1.97 24.93 3.54
C LYS A 113 1.02 24.61 2.39
N LYS A 114 0.66 23.34 2.22
CA LYS A 114 -0.26 22.86 1.18
C LYS A 114 -1.71 22.76 1.67
N GLY A 115 -2.00 23.09 2.92
CA GLY A 115 -3.34 22.94 3.52
C GLY A 115 -3.79 21.48 3.65
N ILE A 116 -2.85 20.54 3.76
CA ILE A 116 -3.16 19.11 3.94
C ILE A 116 -3.27 18.84 5.44
N GLU A 117 -4.46 18.48 5.87
CA GLU A 117 -4.79 18.10 7.25
C GLU A 117 -4.88 16.57 7.38
N ALA A 118 -4.82 16.05 8.61
CA ALA A 118 -4.83 14.61 8.85
C ALA A 118 -6.09 13.92 8.28
N ASP A 119 -7.25 14.58 8.39
CA ASP A 119 -8.52 14.08 7.89
C ASP A 119 -8.58 14.01 6.35
N ASN A 120 -7.71 14.77 5.66
CA ASN A 120 -7.68 14.85 4.20
C ASN A 120 -6.69 13.87 3.55
N ILE A 121 -6.04 12.98 4.33
CA ILE A 121 -5.04 12.03 3.83
C ILE A 121 -5.66 10.72 3.33
N SER A 122 -6.81 10.29 3.86
CA SER A 122 -7.41 8.98 3.61
C SER A 122 -8.67 8.99 2.77
#